data_AF-A0A2S7Y2Z0-F1
#
_entry.id   AF-A0A2S7Y2Z0-F1
#
_cell.length_a   1.000
_cell.length_b   1.000
_cell.length_c   1.000
_cell.angle_alpha   90.00
_cell.angle_beta   90.00
_cell.angle_gamma   90.00
#
_symmetry.space_group_name_H-M   'P 1'
#
loop_
_entity.id
_entity.type
_entity.pdbx_description
1 polymer ?
#
loop_
_entity_poly.entity_id
_entity_poly.type
_entity_poly.pdbx_seq_one_letter_code
_entity_poly.pdbx_strand_id
1 'polypeptide(L)'
;MPEALRTPGNAYLKSPLFESAFLAPDRNAAAAAATSLIETQQPQYFRPYAVAQIADSRITGAEFSHWTSVCTDDKLMRALLHVYLLTDYQTFSFFHKDFFLDDLNSRRPRFCSSLLVHAILAHACLIHLPFPDRVEYWNPQSLGYKFFAEARRLWDMDRLEPDSVTTIQAGMIMNIIYNVYSMDKVGLSYGAQASAMAYKMGLFKLPDEVTDPSLQIVRDFTAWGLYYGISFQCYHLMTPSPLQYEPAAPLPDPDTNPEWYGEFLLQYPSNQKNDSHELSSLGQVQIRYLVYIASGRRGAFQ
;
A
#
# COMPACT_ATOMS: atom_id res chain seq x y z
N MET A 1 -25.20 16.89 -10.25
CA MET A 1 -24.07 17.01 -9.31
C MET A 1 -24.54 17.74 -8.06
N PRO A 2 -24.27 17.22 -6.85
CA PRO A 2 -24.61 17.87 -5.59
C PRO A 2 -24.00 19.26 -5.47
N GLU A 3 -24.74 20.21 -4.91
CA GLU A 3 -24.37 21.63 -4.85
C GLU A 3 -23.09 21.87 -4.04
N ALA A 4 -22.88 21.08 -2.98
CA ALA A 4 -21.68 21.11 -2.13
C ALA A 4 -20.36 20.83 -2.88
N LEU A 5 -20.41 20.17 -4.04
CA LEU A 5 -19.21 19.86 -4.83
C LEU A 5 -18.93 20.90 -5.92
N ARG A 6 -19.79 21.91 -6.09
CA ARG A 6 -19.64 22.98 -7.10
C ARG A 6 -18.86 24.18 -6.57
N THR A 7 -17.73 23.93 -5.92
CA THR A 7 -16.88 24.98 -5.39
C THR A 7 -15.91 25.50 -6.46
N PRO A 8 -15.59 26.82 -6.51
CA PRO A 8 -14.74 27.43 -7.56
C PRO A 8 -13.31 26.86 -7.69
N GLY A 9 -12.86 26.03 -6.74
CA GLY A 9 -11.55 25.39 -6.73
C GLY A 9 -11.55 23.90 -7.06
N ASN A 10 -12.70 23.29 -7.35
CA ASN A 10 -12.76 21.85 -7.58
C ASN A 10 -12.19 21.48 -8.97
N ALA A 11 -11.04 20.80 -8.99
CA ALA A 11 -10.36 20.37 -10.20
C ALA A 11 -11.23 19.46 -11.10
N TYR A 12 -12.16 18.70 -10.51
CA TYR A 12 -13.10 17.87 -11.27
C TYR A 12 -13.99 18.72 -12.18
N LEU A 13 -14.41 19.92 -11.76
CA LEU A 13 -15.26 20.82 -12.58
C LEU A 13 -14.54 21.34 -13.84
N LYS A 14 -13.21 21.25 -13.86
CA LYS A 14 -12.36 21.62 -15.01
C LYS A 14 -11.89 20.38 -15.79
N SER A 15 -12.33 19.18 -15.39
CA SER A 15 -11.93 17.95 -16.05
C SER A 15 -12.73 17.74 -17.35
N PRO A 16 -12.12 17.16 -18.38
CA PRO A 16 -12.84 16.76 -19.60
C PRO A 16 -14.01 15.79 -19.33
N LEU A 17 -13.94 15.01 -18.24
CA LEU A 17 -15.04 14.16 -17.79
C LEU A 17 -16.26 14.96 -17.34
N PHE A 18 -16.05 16.04 -16.58
CA PHE A 18 -17.15 16.90 -16.16
C PHE A 18 -17.74 17.68 -17.33
N GLU A 19 -16.88 18.24 -18.19
CA GLU A 19 -17.32 18.99 -19.37
C GLU A 19 -18.18 18.14 -20.30
N SER A 20 -17.74 16.92 -20.58
CA SER A 20 -18.47 16.00 -21.46
C SER A 20 -19.76 15.44 -20.83
N ALA A 21 -19.77 15.18 -19.53
CA ALA A 21 -20.95 14.66 -18.84
C ALA A 21 -22.01 15.74 -18.55
N PHE A 22 -21.61 17.00 -18.35
CA PHE A 22 -22.51 18.03 -17.79
C PHE A 22 -22.63 19.33 -18.61
N LEU A 23 -21.67 19.70 -19.45
CA LEU A 23 -21.65 21.01 -20.14
C LEU A 23 -21.95 20.93 -21.64
N ALA A 24 -21.83 19.76 -22.26
CA ALA A 24 -21.97 19.63 -23.70
C ALA A 24 -23.44 19.74 -24.21
N PRO A 25 -23.69 20.51 -25.29
CA PRO A 25 -25.02 20.68 -25.86
C PRO A 25 -25.55 19.43 -26.58
N ASP A 26 -24.66 18.66 -27.23
CA ASP A 26 -24.95 17.32 -27.74
C ASP A 26 -24.16 16.30 -26.92
N ARG A 27 -24.87 15.67 -25.98
CA ARG A 27 -24.27 14.76 -24.99
C ARG A 27 -23.60 13.54 -25.64
N ASN A 28 -24.10 13.06 -26.78
CA ASN A 28 -23.58 11.82 -27.37
C ASN A 28 -22.30 12.07 -28.17
N ALA A 29 -22.27 13.11 -29.01
CA ALA A 29 -21.09 13.46 -29.79
C ALA A 29 -19.95 13.99 -28.91
N ALA A 30 -20.27 14.81 -27.91
CA ALA A 30 -19.28 15.33 -26.97
C ALA A 30 -18.77 14.27 -25.99
N ALA A 31 -19.62 13.32 -25.56
CA ALA A 31 -19.14 12.17 -24.80
C ALA A 31 -18.17 11.32 -25.62
N ALA A 32 -18.44 11.09 -26.92
CA ALA A 32 -17.53 10.34 -27.79
C ALA A 32 -16.20 11.08 -28.04
N ALA A 33 -16.23 12.38 -28.31
CA ALA A 33 -15.04 13.20 -28.52
C ALA A 33 -14.20 13.34 -27.23
N ALA A 34 -14.84 13.55 -26.08
CA ALA A 34 -14.14 13.59 -24.80
C ALA A 34 -13.60 12.22 -24.40
N THR A 35 -14.34 11.14 -24.65
CA THR A 35 -13.83 9.77 -24.43
C THR A 35 -12.57 9.53 -25.25
N SER A 36 -12.56 9.91 -26.53
CA SER A 36 -11.37 9.80 -27.39
C SER A 36 -10.21 10.69 -26.91
N LEU A 37 -10.47 11.94 -26.50
CA LEU A 37 -9.44 12.85 -26.01
C LEU A 37 -8.83 12.37 -24.69
N ILE A 38 -9.66 11.87 -23.76
CA ILE A 38 -9.22 11.34 -22.47
C ILE A 38 -8.54 9.98 -22.64
N GLU A 39 -9.02 9.11 -23.54
CA GLU A 39 -8.33 7.85 -23.86
C GLU A 39 -6.90 8.12 -24.38
N THR A 40 -6.72 9.23 -25.10
CA THR A 40 -5.42 9.66 -25.64
C THR A 40 -4.56 10.40 -24.60
N GLN A 41 -5.14 11.28 -23.79
CA GLN A 41 -4.41 12.22 -22.92
C GLN A 41 -4.37 11.81 -21.44
N GLN A 42 -5.35 11.05 -20.95
CA GLN A 42 -5.45 10.60 -19.56
C GLN A 42 -6.06 9.18 -19.46
N PRO A 43 -5.38 8.16 -20.02
CA PRO A 43 -5.89 6.79 -20.13
C PRO A 43 -6.24 6.14 -18.78
N GLN A 44 -5.67 6.64 -17.67
CA GLN A 44 -5.98 6.19 -16.31
C GLN A 44 -7.47 6.35 -15.92
N TYR A 45 -8.21 7.25 -16.57
CA TYR A 45 -9.64 7.44 -16.28
C TYR A 45 -10.56 6.46 -17.02
N PHE A 46 -10.09 5.79 -18.07
CA PHE A 46 -10.86 4.82 -18.84
C PHE A 46 -10.41 3.38 -18.63
N ARG A 47 -9.20 3.17 -18.12
CA ARG A 47 -8.66 1.84 -17.87
C ARG A 47 -8.87 1.44 -16.42
N PRO A 48 -9.45 0.26 -16.13
CA PRO A 48 -9.56 -0.23 -14.77
C PRO A 48 -8.19 -0.23 -14.10
N TYR A 49 -8.10 0.30 -12.89
CA TYR A 49 -6.86 0.29 -12.12
C TYR A 49 -6.30 -1.14 -11.96
N ALA A 50 -7.17 -2.15 -11.95
CA ALA A 50 -6.82 -3.56 -11.92
C ALA A 50 -5.96 -4.05 -13.11
N VAL A 51 -5.93 -3.33 -14.24
CA VAL A 51 -5.07 -3.69 -15.39
C VAL A 51 -3.76 -2.90 -15.44
N ALA A 52 -3.53 -1.99 -14.49
CA ALA A 52 -2.29 -1.24 -14.40
C ALA A 52 -1.12 -2.14 -13.96
N GLN A 53 0.09 -1.81 -14.43
CA GLN A 53 1.32 -2.44 -13.98
C GLN A 53 2.24 -1.42 -13.35
N ILE A 54 2.80 -1.73 -12.18
CA ILE A 54 3.84 -0.92 -11.56
C ILE A 54 5.13 -1.05 -12.37
N ALA A 55 5.57 0.05 -12.97
CA ALA A 55 6.83 0.18 -13.70
C ALA A 55 7.96 0.56 -12.73
N ASP A 56 8.43 -0.41 -11.94
CA ASP A 56 9.57 -0.26 -11.03
C ASP A 56 10.59 -1.39 -11.26
N SER A 57 11.78 -1.04 -11.75
CA SER A 57 12.82 -2.01 -12.08
C SER A 57 13.29 -2.81 -10.87
N ARG A 58 13.13 -2.28 -9.66
CA ARG A 58 13.48 -2.99 -8.41
C ARG A 58 12.53 -4.15 -8.11
N ILE A 59 11.29 -4.10 -8.63
CA ILE A 59 10.37 -5.24 -8.56
C ILE A 59 10.83 -6.31 -9.57
N THR A 60 11.16 -5.90 -10.80
CA THR A 60 11.62 -6.85 -11.84
C THR A 60 12.93 -7.55 -11.46
N GLY A 61 13.81 -6.87 -10.74
CA GLY A 61 15.10 -7.41 -10.26
C GLY A 61 15.04 -8.20 -8.94
N ALA A 62 13.92 -8.21 -8.22
CA ALA A 62 13.86 -8.75 -6.86
C ALA A 62 14.16 -10.26 -6.78
N GLU A 63 15.09 -10.65 -5.93
CA GLU A 63 15.46 -12.06 -5.68
C GLU A 63 14.95 -12.52 -4.32
N PHE A 64 13.68 -12.91 -4.26
CA PHE A 64 13.00 -13.34 -3.02
C PHE A 64 13.54 -14.66 -2.46
N SER A 65 14.08 -15.52 -3.31
CA SER A 65 14.74 -16.78 -2.96
C SER A 65 15.86 -16.64 -1.90
N HIS A 66 16.38 -15.43 -1.66
CA HIS A 66 17.31 -15.14 -0.56
C HIS A 66 16.63 -14.92 0.79
N TRP A 67 15.36 -14.55 0.78
CA TRP A 67 14.58 -14.17 1.97
C TRP A 67 13.64 -15.27 2.44
N THR A 68 13.35 -16.24 1.59
CA THR A 68 12.44 -17.36 1.85
C THR A 68 12.91 -18.65 1.18
N SER A 69 12.67 -19.78 1.84
CA SER A 69 12.82 -21.13 1.29
C SER A 69 11.49 -21.79 0.92
N VAL A 70 10.36 -21.10 1.15
CA VAL A 70 9.00 -21.62 0.89
C VAL A 70 8.73 -21.77 -0.61
N CYS A 71 9.28 -20.87 -1.42
CA CYS A 71 9.14 -20.86 -2.86
C CYS A 71 10.47 -20.45 -3.50
N THR A 72 10.84 -21.11 -4.59
CA THR A 72 12.04 -20.80 -5.38
C THR A 72 11.73 -20.05 -6.68
N ASP A 73 10.45 -19.86 -7.00
CA ASP A 73 10.02 -19.13 -8.19
C ASP A 73 9.97 -17.62 -7.92
N ASP A 74 11.10 -16.95 -8.14
CA ASP A 74 11.20 -15.49 -8.02
C ASP A 74 10.24 -14.76 -8.98
N LYS A 75 9.90 -15.33 -10.15
CA LYS A 75 8.95 -14.67 -11.06
C LYS A 75 7.55 -14.63 -10.45
N LEU A 76 7.13 -15.72 -9.83
CA LEU A 76 5.87 -15.78 -9.10
C LEU A 76 5.88 -14.81 -7.92
N MET A 77 6.94 -14.80 -7.11
CA MET A 77 7.02 -13.90 -5.95
C MET A 77 7.05 -12.41 -6.34
N ARG A 78 7.66 -12.06 -7.47
CA ARG A 78 7.56 -10.71 -8.07
C ARG A 78 6.13 -10.36 -8.47
N ALA A 79 5.41 -11.31 -9.09
CA ALA A 79 4.00 -11.11 -9.43
C ALA A 79 3.11 -10.95 -8.19
N LEU A 80 3.38 -11.70 -7.12
CA LEU A 80 2.71 -11.55 -5.83
C LEU A 80 2.96 -10.18 -5.20
N LEU A 81 4.23 -9.76 -5.11
CA LEU A 81 4.58 -8.42 -4.60
C LEU A 81 3.91 -7.32 -5.43
N HIS A 82 3.90 -7.45 -6.76
CA HIS A 82 3.25 -6.49 -7.66
C HIS A 82 1.76 -6.33 -7.34
N VAL A 83 1.02 -7.43 -7.21
CA VAL A 83 -0.40 -7.40 -6.86
C VAL A 83 -0.62 -6.76 -5.48
N TYR A 84 0.20 -7.12 -4.48
CA TYR A 84 0.12 -6.53 -3.15
C TYR A 84 0.34 -5.01 -3.16
N LEU A 85 1.36 -4.54 -3.87
CA LEU A 85 1.67 -3.11 -3.99
C LEU A 85 0.59 -2.34 -4.77
N LEU A 86 -0.02 -3.00 -5.75
CA LEU A 86 -1.06 -2.37 -6.56
C LEU A 86 -2.37 -2.26 -5.79
N THR A 87 -2.82 -3.29 -5.08
CA THR A 87 -4.15 -3.31 -4.46
C THR A 87 -4.16 -2.80 -3.01
N ASP A 88 -3.49 -3.52 -2.11
CA ASP A 88 -3.73 -3.39 -0.67
C ASP A 88 -2.77 -2.41 -0.01
N TYR A 89 -1.52 -2.35 -0.49
CA TYR A 89 -0.52 -1.43 0.02
C TYR A 89 -1.01 0.03 -0.04
N GLN A 90 -1.81 0.40 -1.04
CA GLN A 90 -2.31 1.77 -1.19
C GLN A 90 -3.25 2.18 -0.06
N THR A 91 -3.95 1.21 0.54
CA THR A 91 -4.85 1.46 1.68
C THR A 91 -4.11 1.26 3.00
N PHE A 92 -3.32 0.19 3.10
CA PHE A 92 -2.63 -0.20 4.33
C PHE A 92 -1.12 -0.21 4.13
N SER A 93 -0.52 0.97 3.94
CA SER A 93 0.94 1.08 3.81
C SER A 93 1.60 1.14 5.19
N PHE A 94 2.07 -0.01 5.67
CA PHE A 94 2.77 -0.10 6.95
C PHE A 94 4.28 0.09 6.83
N PHE A 95 4.85 -0.14 5.64
CA PHE A 95 6.27 0.02 5.36
C PHE A 95 6.47 0.98 4.19
N HIS A 96 7.64 1.60 4.10
CA HIS A 96 7.97 2.48 2.98
C HIS A 96 8.49 1.67 1.78
N LYS A 97 7.76 1.68 0.66
CA LYS A 97 8.05 0.87 -0.54
C LYS A 97 9.50 0.97 -1.00
N ASP A 98 10.02 2.18 -1.18
CA ASP A 98 11.33 2.36 -1.82
C ASP A 98 12.47 1.80 -0.95
N PHE A 99 12.50 2.14 0.34
CA PHE A 99 13.45 1.56 1.29
C PHE A 99 13.35 0.04 1.39
N PHE A 100 12.12 -0.50 1.38
CA PHE A 100 11.92 -1.95 1.36
C PHE A 100 12.52 -2.59 0.10
N LEU A 101 12.22 -2.05 -1.09
CA LEU A 101 12.71 -2.59 -2.36
C LEU A 101 14.23 -2.49 -2.49
N ASP A 102 14.82 -1.38 -2.03
CA ASP A 102 16.27 -1.18 -2.07
C ASP A 102 16.99 -2.20 -1.18
N ASP A 103 16.45 -2.46 0.02
CA ASP A 103 17.03 -3.43 0.95
C ASP A 103 16.72 -4.89 0.57
N LEU A 104 15.56 -5.16 -0.03
CA LEU A 104 15.20 -6.46 -0.60
C LEU A 104 16.24 -6.87 -1.66
N ASN A 105 16.56 -5.96 -2.59
CA ASN A 105 17.53 -6.19 -3.66
C ASN A 105 18.99 -6.19 -3.15
N SER A 106 19.31 -5.33 -2.19
CA SER A 106 20.65 -5.25 -1.59
C SER A 106 20.91 -6.35 -0.55
N ARG A 107 19.92 -7.18 -0.24
CA ARG A 107 19.96 -8.24 0.79
C ARG A 107 20.35 -7.71 2.16
N ARG A 108 19.87 -6.51 2.51
CA ARG A 108 20.19 -5.82 3.76
C ARG A 108 19.03 -5.96 4.75
N PRO A 109 19.25 -6.53 5.95
CA PRO A 109 18.19 -6.74 6.92
C PRO A 109 17.88 -5.46 7.75
N ARG A 110 17.73 -4.30 7.09
CA ARG A 110 17.52 -2.99 7.76
C ARG A 110 16.08 -2.50 7.62
N PHE A 111 15.56 -2.41 6.39
CA PHE A 111 14.16 -2.09 6.07
C PHE A 111 13.44 -3.24 5.34
N CYS A 112 14.11 -4.37 5.21
CA CYS A 112 13.57 -5.64 4.74
C CYS A 112 13.97 -6.74 5.73
N SER A 113 13.10 -7.71 5.98
CA SER A 113 13.40 -8.88 6.80
C SER A 113 12.67 -10.10 6.25
N SER A 114 13.16 -11.31 6.55
CA SER A 114 12.44 -12.53 6.16
C SER A 114 11.02 -12.54 6.70
N LEU A 115 10.80 -12.13 7.95
CA LEU A 115 9.47 -12.04 8.53
C LEU A 115 8.55 -11.13 7.71
N LEU A 116 9.01 -9.92 7.37
CA LEU A 116 8.24 -8.97 6.57
C LEU A 116 7.96 -9.50 5.16
N VAL A 117 8.95 -10.12 4.51
CA VAL A 117 8.78 -10.72 3.18
C VAL A 117 7.72 -11.83 3.19
N HIS A 118 7.76 -12.73 4.18
CA HIS A 118 6.76 -13.80 4.30
C HIS A 118 5.36 -13.24 4.58
N ALA A 119 5.24 -12.21 5.42
CA ALA A 119 3.94 -11.57 5.68
C ALA A 119 3.36 -10.93 4.40
N ILE A 120 4.18 -10.20 3.63
CA ILE A 120 3.78 -9.61 2.34
C ILE A 120 3.35 -10.69 1.35
N LEU A 121 4.16 -11.73 1.16
CA LEU A 121 3.87 -12.81 0.21
C LEU A 121 2.64 -13.63 0.62
N ALA A 122 2.44 -13.86 1.91
CA ALA A 122 1.24 -14.51 2.43
C ALA A 122 -0.01 -13.70 2.12
N HIS A 123 0.01 -12.39 2.40
CA HIS A 123 -1.10 -11.49 2.08
C HIS A 123 -1.35 -11.46 0.57
N ALA A 124 -0.30 -11.29 -0.23
CA ALA A 124 -0.38 -11.28 -1.68
C ALA A 124 -1.07 -12.52 -2.24
N CYS A 125 -0.80 -13.71 -1.68
CA CYS A 125 -1.48 -14.94 -2.10
C CYS A 125 -3.00 -14.84 -1.94
N LEU A 126 -3.52 -14.17 -0.90
CA LEU A 126 -4.97 -14.03 -0.63
C LEU A 126 -5.69 -13.23 -1.70
N ILE A 127 -5.01 -12.24 -2.26
CA ILE A 127 -5.55 -11.29 -3.24
C ILE A 127 -5.14 -11.65 -4.68
N HIS A 128 -4.27 -12.65 -4.87
CA HIS A 128 -3.86 -13.13 -6.17
C HIS A 128 -4.93 -14.02 -6.80
N LEU A 129 -5.77 -13.43 -7.67
CA LEU A 129 -6.91 -14.10 -8.31
C LEU A 129 -6.61 -15.45 -8.99
N PRO A 130 -5.45 -15.65 -9.66
CA PRO A 130 -5.13 -16.94 -10.27
C PRO A 130 -5.02 -18.11 -9.30
N PHE A 131 -4.89 -17.87 -7.99
CA PHE A 131 -4.89 -18.93 -6.98
C PHE A 131 -6.33 -19.32 -6.61
N PRO A 132 -6.77 -20.55 -6.96
CA PRO A 132 -8.12 -21.00 -6.65
C PRO A 132 -8.29 -21.27 -5.15
N ASP A 133 -7.22 -21.67 -4.47
CA ASP A 133 -7.13 -22.00 -3.05
C ASP A 133 -6.81 -20.78 -2.16
N ARG A 134 -6.80 -19.56 -2.72
CA ARG A 134 -6.40 -18.33 -2.00
C ARG A 134 -7.22 -18.01 -0.75
N VAL A 135 -8.45 -18.50 -0.66
CA VAL A 135 -9.33 -18.29 0.52
C VAL A 135 -9.26 -19.45 1.51
N GLU A 136 -8.58 -20.54 1.17
CA GLU A 136 -8.46 -21.74 1.99
C GLU A 136 -7.36 -21.57 3.05
N TYR A 137 -7.59 -20.67 4.01
CA TYR A 137 -6.64 -20.41 5.10
C TYR A 137 -6.37 -21.62 6.00
N TRP A 138 -7.18 -22.68 5.88
CA TRP A 138 -7.01 -23.97 6.57
C TRP A 138 -6.21 -24.99 5.78
N ASN A 139 -5.92 -24.75 4.49
CA ASN A 139 -5.25 -25.70 3.62
C ASN A 139 -3.71 -25.58 3.76
N PRO A 140 -3.02 -26.53 4.40
CA PRO A 140 -1.57 -26.46 4.58
C PRO A 140 -0.78 -26.65 3.28
N GLN A 141 -1.43 -27.10 2.20
CA GLN A 141 -0.78 -27.26 0.90
C GLN A 141 -0.75 -25.97 0.09
N SER A 142 -1.63 -25.01 0.39
CA SER A 142 -1.67 -23.73 -0.31
C SER A 142 -0.40 -22.93 -0.07
N LEU A 143 0.02 -22.19 -1.09
CA LEU A 143 1.24 -21.38 -0.99
C LEU A 143 1.09 -20.25 0.04
N GLY A 144 -0.09 -19.62 0.08
CA GLY A 144 -0.42 -18.58 1.07
C GLY A 144 -0.33 -19.10 2.50
N TYR A 145 -0.81 -20.32 2.77
CA TYR A 145 -0.67 -20.94 4.08
C TYR A 145 0.80 -21.15 4.45
N LYS A 146 1.63 -21.67 3.54
CA LYS A 146 3.04 -21.95 3.82
C LYS A 146 3.82 -20.68 4.13
N PHE A 147 3.61 -19.62 3.36
CA PHE A 147 4.20 -18.31 3.67
C PHE A 147 3.74 -17.79 5.04
N PHE A 148 2.44 -17.88 5.33
CA PHE A 148 1.91 -17.38 6.59
C PHE A 148 2.37 -18.19 7.79
N ALA A 149 2.47 -19.52 7.66
CA ALA A 149 2.99 -20.40 8.69
C ALA A 149 4.44 -20.05 9.04
N GLU A 150 5.26 -19.77 8.03
CA GLU A 150 6.64 -19.33 8.23
C GLU A 150 6.73 -17.92 8.83
N ALA A 151 5.85 -16.99 8.41
CA ALA A 151 5.75 -15.68 9.05
C ALA A 151 5.42 -15.80 10.54
N ARG A 152 4.48 -16.67 10.94
CA ARG A 152 4.20 -16.93 12.37
C ARG A 152 5.40 -17.52 13.11
N ARG A 153 6.09 -18.49 12.49
CA ARG A 153 7.29 -19.10 13.09
C ARG A 153 8.38 -18.06 13.34
N LEU A 154 8.61 -17.17 12.37
CA LEU A 154 9.57 -16.07 12.48
C LEU A 154 9.11 -15.02 13.50
N TRP A 155 7.82 -14.68 13.54
CA TRP A 155 7.27 -13.78 14.55
C TRP A 155 7.55 -14.26 15.97
N ASP A 156 7.32 -15.56 16.24
CA ASP A 156 7.56 -16.13 17.56
C ASP A 156 9.04 -16.16 17.94
N MET A 157 9.94 -16.27 16.96
CA MET A 157 11.38 -16.16 17.17
C MET A 157 11.83 -14.72 17.43
N ASP A 158 11.38 -13.77 16.62
CA ASP A 158 11.75 -12.35 16.73
C ASP A 158 11.35 -11.75 18.09
N ARG A 159 10.34 -12.32 18.77
CA ARG A 159 9.98 -11.94 20.15
C ARG A 159 11.08 -12.15 21.18
N LEU A 160 12.11 -12.93 20.85
CA LEU A 160 13.29 -13.16 21.69
C LEU A 160 14.43 -12.17 21.38
N GLU A 161 14.31 -11.43 20.29
CA GLU A 161 15.31 -10.48 19.79
C GLU A 161 14.91 -9.02 20.12
N PRO A 162 15.81 -8.04 19.96
CA PRO A 162 15.45 -6.63 20.08
C PRO A 162 14.38 -6.20 19.07
N ASP A 163 13.42 -5.39 19.52
CA ASP A 163 12.34 -4.89 18.66
C ASP A 163 12.90 -4.18 17.42
N SER A 164 12.35 -4.53 16.25
CA SER A 164 12.74 -3.94 14.96
C SER A 164 11.55 -3.30 14.26
N VAL A 165 11.83 -2.30 13.41
CA VAL A 165 10.78 -1.63 12.61
C VAL A 165 10.10 -2.62 11.67
N THR A 166 10.85 -3.57 11.10
CA THR A 166 10.33 -4.58 10.17
C THR A 166 9.41 -5.58 10.87
N THR A 167 9.68 -5.90 12.15
CA THR A 167 8.82 -6.75 12.97
C THR A 167 7.48 -6.03 13.23
N ILE A 168 7.49 -4.73 13.56
CA ILE A 168 6.27 -3.92 13.70
C ILE A 168 5.44 -3.94 12.40
N GLN A 169 6.09 -3.69 11.26
CA GLN A 169 5.47 -3.67 9.94
C GLN A 169 4.83 -5.03 9.60
N ALA A 170 5.55 -6.13 9.83
CA ALA A 170 5.05 -7.47 9.60
C ALA A 170 3.84 -7.79 10.51
N GLY A 171 3.87 -7.36 11.77
CA GLY A 171 2.76 -7.56 12.71
C GLY A 171 1.48 -6.90 12.26
N MET A 172 1.58 -5.70 11.67
CA MET A 172 0.43 -5.01 11.09
C MET A 172 -0.11 -5.73 9.83
N ILE A 173 0.75 -6.25 8.97
CA ILE A 173 0.31 -7.06 7.81
C ILE A 173 -0.35 -8.36 8.29
N MET A 174 0.23 -9.04 9.28
CA MET A 174 -0.36 -10.25 9.90
C MET A 174 -1.72 -9.97 10.55
N ASN A 175 -1.89 -8.79 11.18
CA ASN A 175 -3.20 -8.34 11.66
C ASN A 175 -4.23 -8.30 10.52
N ILE A 176 -3.89 -7.70 9.38
CA ILE A 176 -4.80 -7.63 8.22
C ILE A 176 -5.12 -9.02 7.67
N ILE A 177 -4.14 -9.91 7.54
CA ILE A 177 -4.35 -11.29 7.10
C ILE A 177 -5.40 -11.99 8.00
N TYR A 178 -5.27 -11.86 9.32
CA TYR A 178 -6.25 -12.43 10.25
C TYR A 178 -7.63 -11.79 10.15
N ASN A 179 -7.72 -10.48 9.86
CA ASN A 179 -9.01 -9.82 9.61
C ASN A 179 -9.68 -10.38 8.35
N VAL A 180 -8.91 -10.61 7.28
CA VAL A 180 -9.44 -11.23 6.04
C VAL A 180 -9.97 -12.65 6.33
N TYR A 181 -9.33 -13.39 7.23
CA TYR A 181 -9.82 -14.71 7.68
C TYR A 181 -10.99 -14.65 8.68
N SER A 182 -11.52 -13.46 8.99
CA SER A 182 -12.56 -13.26 10.02
C SER A 182 -12.13 -13.76 11.40
N MET A 183 -10.82 -13.70 11.70
CA MET A 183 -10.20 -14.07 12.97
C MET A 183 -9.71 -12.81 13.70
N ASP A 184 -10.55 -11.79 13.73
CA ASP A 184 -10.19 -10.42 14.13
C ASP A 184 -9.59 -10.34 15.52
N LYS A 185 -10.04 -11.17 16.48
CA LYS A 185 -9.46 -11.22 17.84
C LYS A 185 -7.99 -11.63 17.83
N VAL A 186 -7.61 -12.55 16.95
CA VAL A 186 -6.22 -12.98 16.77
C VAL A 186 -5.45 -11.86 16.08
N GLY A 187 -6.01 -11.28 15.02
CA GLY A 187 -5.41 -10.15 14.31
C GLY A 187 -5.11 -8.97 15.24
N LEU A 188 -6.08 -8.57 16.05
CA LEU A 188 -5.96 -7.49 17.05
C LEU A 188 -4.80 -7.73 18.02
N SER A 189 -4.50 -8.98 18.38
CA SER A 189 -3.35 -9.30 19.22
C SER A 189 -2.02 -8.94 18.54
N TYR A 190 -1.85 -9.24 17.25
CA TYR A 190 -0.66 -8.83 16.49
C TYR A 190 -0.55 -7.30 16.38
N GLY A 191 -1.66 -6.63 16.11
CA GLY A 191 -1.71 -5.16 16.06
C GLY A 191 -1.36 -4.50 17.40
N ALA A 192 -1.86 -5.03 18.51
CA ALA A 192 -1.54 -4.56 19.85
C ALA A 192 -0.06 -4.79 20.22
N GLN A 193 0.49 -5.96 19.88
CA GLN A 193 1.92 -6.24 20.08
C GLN A 193 2.81 -5.32 19.22
N ALA A 194 2.46 -5.11 17.95
CA ALA A 194 3.15 -4.15 17.08
C ALA A 194 3.09 -2.73 17.62
N SER A 195 1.95 -2.31 18.17
CA SER A 195 1.78 -1.00 18.82
C SER A 195 2.66 -0.86 20.05
N ALA A 196 2.73 -1.89 20.90
CA ALA A 196 3.58 -1.89 22.08
C ALA A 196 5.08 -1.78 21.72
N MET A 197 5.53 -2.52 20.70
CA MET A 197 6.90 -2.42 20.16
C MET A 197 7.16 -1.01 19.62
N ALA A 198 6.23 -0.44 18.85
CA ALA A 198 6.38 0.92 18.31
C ALA A 198 6.52 1.98 19.41
N TYR A 199 5.73 1.88 20.49
CA TYR A 199 5.87 2.77 21.64
C TYR A 199 7.19 2.57 22.38
N LYS A 200 7.61 1.32 22.62
CA LYS A 200 8.88 1.00 23.29
C LYS A 200 10.09 1.50 22.50
N MET A 201 10.04 1.39 21.18
CA MET A 201 11.06 1.93 20.29
C MET A 201 11.00 3.45 20.14
N GLY A 202 9.94 4.12 20.62
CA GLY A 202 9.77 5.56 20.52
C GLY A 202 9.36 6.07 19.14
N LEU A 203 8.68 5.26 18.32
CA LEU A 203 8.25 5.66 16.96
C LEU A 203 7.24 6.82 16.96
N PHE A 204 6.49 6.99 18.05
CA PHE A 204 5.45 8.02 18.18
C PHE A 204 5.97 9.35 18.75
N LYS A 205 7.26 9.43 19.09
CA LYS A 205 7.89 10.63 19.66
C LYS A 205 8.81 11.27 18.63
N LEU A 206 8.97 12.58 18.73
CA LEU A 206 10.02 13.26 17.99
C LEU A 206 11.39 12.79 18.49
N PRO A 207 12.36 12.55 17.59
CA PRO A 207 13.72 12.23 18.00
C PRO A 207 14.38 13.45 18.65
N ASP A 208 15.17 13.23 19.70
CA ASP A 208 15.98 14.29 20.31
C ASP A 208 17.08 14.77 19.33
N GLU A 209 17.63 13.85 18.53
CA GLU A 209 18.59 14.10 17.47
C GLU A 209 18.35 13.15 16.28
N VAL A 210 18.38 13.66 15.06
CA VAL A 210 18.26 12.86 13.84
C VAL A 210 19.66 12.47 13.35
N THR A 211 20.13 11.30 13.76
CA THR A 211 21.42 10.76 13.29
C THR A 211 21.30 10.07 11.94
N ASP A 212 20.15 9.48 11.65
CA ASP A 212 19.90 8.68 10.45
C ASP A 212 18.57 9.09 9.78
N PRO A 213 18.63 9.98 8.78
CA PRO A 213 17.43 10.51 8.13
C PRO A 213 16.56 9.43 7.48
N SER A 214 17.17 8.40 6.88
CA SER A 214 16.43 7.31 6.23
C SER A 214 15.66 6.47 7.25
N LEU A 215 16.30 6.14 8.38
CA LEU A 215 15.62 5.43 9.46
C LEU A 215 14.49 6.27 10.06
N GLN A 216 14.68 7.58 10.20
CA GLN A 216 13.65 8.48 10.69
C GLN A 216 12.42 8.49 9.78
N ILE A 217 12.61 8.60 8.46
CA ILE A 217 11.51 8.52 7.48
C ILE A 217 10.74 7.21 7.64
N VAL A 218 11.43 6.07 7.69
CA VAL A 218 10.78 4.76 7.82
C VAL A 218 10.03 4.64 9.15
N ARG A 219 10.60 5.16 10.25
CA ARG A 219 9.95 5.15 11.56
C ARG A 219 8.68 5.99 11.58
N ASP A 220 8.75 7.22 11.06
CA ASP A 220 7.59 8.11 10.98
C ASP A 220 6.50 7.55 10.07
N PHE A 221 6.89 7.02 8.91
CA PHE A 221 5.98 6.34 7.99
C PHE A 221 5.29 5.15 8.65
N THR A 222 6.05 4.32 9.37
CA THR A 222 5.51 3.15 10.08
C THR A 222 4.59 3.59 11.22
N ALA A 223 4.93 4.64 11.97
CA ALA A 223 4.10 5.18 13.05
C ALA A 223 2.74 5.65 12.53
N TRP A 224 2.73 6.40 11.43
CA TRP A 224 1.50 6.88 10.79
C TRP A 224 0.69 5.74 10.17
N GLY A 225 1.33 4.79 9.49
CA GLY A 225 0.67 3.62 8.94
C GLY A 225 0.00 2.78 10.04
N LEU A 226 0.69 2.57 11.16
CA LEU A 226 0.16 1.87 12.33
C LEU A 226 -1.00 2.62 12.96
N TYR A 227 -0.86 3.94 13.18
CA TYR A 227 -1.91 4.77 13.74
C TYR A 227 -3.19 4.72 12.88
N TYR A 228 -3.04 4.87 11.56
CA TYR A 228 -4.13 4.74 10.61
C TYR A 228 -4.79 3.34 10.66
N GLY A 229 -4.00 2.27 10.53
CA GLY A 229 -4.52 0.90 10.47
C GLY A 229 -5.30 0.49 11.71
N ILE A 230 -4.77 0.78 12.90
CA ILE A 230 -5.46 0.48 14.16
C ILE A 230 -6.71 1.35 14.32
N SER A 231 -6.61 2.65 14.01
CA SER A 231 -7.76 3.56 14.12
C SER A 231 -8.90 3.14 13.18
N PHE A 232 -8.56 2.78 11.94
CA PHE A 232 -9.50 2.24 10.97
C PHE A 232 -10.16 0.96 11.48
N GLN A 233 -9.36 0.00 11.99
CA GLN A 233 -9.87 -1.27 12.51
C GLN A 233 -10.80 -1.05 13.71
N CYS A 234 -10.41 -0.23 14.68
CA CYS A 234 -11.22 0.07 15.87
C CYS A 234 -12.52 0.78 15.52
N TYR A 235 -12.51 1.70 14.55
CA TYR A 235 -13.73 2.31 14.02
C TYR A 235 -14.67 1.27 13.42
N HIS A 236 -14.17 0.36 12.58
CA HIS A 236 -14.99 -0.68 11.94
C HIS A 236 -15.55 -1.70 12.94
N LEU A 237 -14.75 -2.08 13.94
CA LEU A 237 -15.15 -3.05 14.97
C LEU A 237 -15.90 -2.42 16.14
N MET A 238 -16.07 -1.10 16.16
CA MET A 238 -16.67 -0.34 17.27
C MET A 238 -15.99 -0.65 18.62
N THR A 239 -14.67 -0.80 18.60
CA THR A 239 -13.85 -1.10 19.79
C THR A 239 -13.00 0.10 20.19
N PRO A 240 -12.61 0.22 21.47
CA PRO A 240 -11.69 1.26 21.89
C PRO A 240 -10.31 1.06 21.26
N SER A 241 -9.69 2.15 20.81
CA SER A 241 -8.32 2.11 20.30
C SER A 241 -7.33 1.80 21.42
N PRO A 242 -6.40 0.84 21.22
CA PRO A 242 -5.31 0.59 22.16
C PRO A 242 -4.18 1.63 22.06
N LEU A 243 -4.24 2.55 21.09
CA LEU A 243 -3.25 3.61 20.92
C LEU A 243 -3.42 4.69 21.98
N GLN A 244 -2.30 5.10 22.58
CA GLN A 244 -2.28 6.09 23.65
C GLN A 244 -2.27 7.52 23.11
N TYR A 245 -1.53 7.75 22.02
CA TYR A 245 -1.36 9.04 21.38
C TYR A 245 -0.99 8.86 19.90
N GLU A 246 -1.26 9.89 19.11
CA GLU A 246 -0.88 10.00 17.70
C GLU A 246 0.64 10.22 17.53
N PRO A 247 1.22 9.91 16.35
CA PRO A 247 2.62 10.23 16.09
C PRO A 247 2.89 11.73 16.21
N ALA A 248 3.90 12.11 16.98
CA ALA A 248 4.27 13.51 17.16
C ALA A 248 4.92 14.15 15.92
N ALA A 249 5.50 13.33 15.03
CA ALA A 249 6.02 13.80 13.75
C ALA A 249 4.86 14.25 12.84
N PRO A 250 4.88 15.48 12.31
CA PRO A 250 3.82 15.92 11.41
C PRO A 250 3.83 15.09 10.12
N LEU A 251 2.65 14.82 9.56
CA LEU A 251 2.55 14.27 8.21
C LEU A 251 3.13 15.29 7.22
N PRO A 252 4.14 14.92 6.41
CA PRO A 252 4.68 15.81 5.39
C PRO A 252 3.59 16.24 4.40
N ASP A 253 3.67 17.46 3.86
CA ASP A 253 2.74 17.87 2.81
C ASP A 253 3.14 17.18 1.50
N PRO A 254 2.25 16.42 0.82
CA PRO A 254 2.60 15.69 -0.41
C PRO A 254 3.04 16.57 -1.56
N ASP A 255 2.61 17.84 -1.59
CA ASP A 255 2.98 18.78 -2.64
C ASP A 255 4.38 19.36 -2.40
N THR A 256 4.84 19.40 -1.14
CA THR A 256 6.19 19.90 -0.79
C THR A 256 7.21 18.79 -0.56
N ASN A 257 6.75 17.61 -0.15
CA ASN A 257 7.58 16.45 0.19
C ASN A 257 7.12 15.18 -0.55
N PRO A 258 7.06 15.20 -1.89
CA PRO A 258 6.62 14.05 -2.68
C PRO A 258 7.50 12.81 -2.46
N GLU A 259 8.76 12.99 -2.11
CA GLU A 259 9.74 11.92 -1.85
C GLU A 259 9.40 11.03 -0.65
N TRP A 260 8.63 11.53 0.32
CA TRP A 260 8.32 10.80 1.55
C TRP A 260 7.31 9.65 1.35
N TYR A 261 6.51 9.72 0.28
CA TYR A 261 5.43 8.77 0.00
C TYR A 261 5.86 7.58 -0.88
N GLY A 262 7.04 7.70 -1.50
CA GLY A 262 7.50 6.82 -2.55
C GLY A 262 6.72 6.99 -3.86
N GLU A 263 7.37 6.65 -4.97
CA GLU A 263 6.81 6.86 -6.30
C GLU A 263 6.16 5.60 -6.87
N PHE A 264 4.97 5.74 -7.46
CA PHE A 264 4.30 4.70 -8.25
C PHE A 264 4.17 5.13 -9.72
N LEU A 265 4.98 4.52 -10.57
CA LEU A 265 4.84 4.64 -12.01
C LEU A 265 3.91 3.53 -12.50
N LEU A 266 2.80 3.90 -13.14
CA LEU A 266 1.82 2.95 -13.65
C LEU A 266 1.89 2.90 -15.18
N GLN A 267 2.11 1.71 -15.70
CA GLN A 267 2.05 1.40 -17.11
C GLN A 267 0.71 0.71 -17.39
N TYR A 268 -0.04 1.25 -18.34
CA TYR A 268 -1.27 0.61 -18.80
C TYR A 268 -1.04 -0.13 -20.12
N PRO A 269 -1.60 -1.33 -20.32
CA PRO A 269 -1.45 -2.08 -21.57
C PRO A 269 -2.06 -1.31 -22.75
N SER A 270 -1.26 -1.03 -23.79
CA SER A 270 -1.71 -0.40 -25.04
C SER A 270 -2.67 -1.30 -25.80
N ASN A 271 -3.66 -0.73 -26.51
CA ASN A 271 -4.53 -1.50 -27.39
C ASN A 271 -3.68 -2.20 -28.47
N GLN A 272 -3.85 -3.51 -28.65
CA GLN A 272 -3.21 -4.33 -29.69
C GLN A 272 -3.71 -4.03 -31.13
N LYS A 273 -4.20 -2.82 -31.40
CA LYS A 273 -4.57 -2.40 -32.76
C LYS A 273 -3.75 -1.19 -33.15
N ASN A 274 -2.66 -1.50 -33.85
CA ASN A 274 -1.80 -0.68 -34.69
C ASN A 274 -0.40 -0.43 -34.11
N ASP A 275 0.54 -1.04 -34.83
CA ASP A 275 1.95 -0.71 -35.02
C ASP A 275 2.93 -0.84 -33.84
N SER A 276 3.94 -1.64 -34.12
CA SER A 276 4.99 -2.21 -33.28
C SER A 276 6.02 -1.22 -32.73
N HIS A 277 5.65 0.05 -32.52
CA HIS A 277 6.59 1.05 -32.01
C HIS A 277 6.01 2.09 -31.03
N GLU A 278 4.71 2.04 -30.66
CA GLU A 278 4.17 3.00 -29.70
C GLU A 278 4.27 2.54 -28.25
N LEU A 279 5.10 3.27 -27.50
CA LEU A 279 5.28 3.18 -26.06
C LEU A 279 3.91 3.14 -25.36
N SER A 280 3.68 2.10 -24.57
CA SER A 280 2.62 2.07 -23.55
C SER A 280 2.51 3.43 -22.86
N SER A 281 1.30 3.97 -22.74
CA SER A 281 1.07 5.20 -22.00
C SER A 281 1.50 4.99 -20.53
N LEU A 282 2.62 5.59 -20.15
CA LEU A 282 3.06 5.66 -18.76
C LEU A 282 2.26 6.78 -18.08
N GLY A 283 1.40 6.39 -17.15
CA GLY A 283 0.73 7.30 -16.24
C GLY A 283 1.52 7.36 -14.94
N GLN A 284 2.09 8.51 -14.62
CA GLN A 284 2.62 8.75 -13.29
C GLN A 284 1.43 9.03 -12.36
N VAL A 285 1.16 8.12 -11.43
CA VAL A 285 0.09 8.29 -10.44
C VAL A 285 0.72 8.23 -9.06
N GLN A 286 0.88 9.39 -8.44
CA GLN A 286 1.08 9.41 -6.99
C GLN A 286 -0.24 9.05 -6.33
N ILE A 287 -0.29 7.86 -5.75
CA ILE A 287 -1.45 7.40 -5.01
C ILE A 287 -1.30 7.90 -3.56
N ARG A 288 -2.14 8.88 -3.18
CA ARG A 288 -2.00 9.73 -1.98
C ARG A 288 -2.95 9.36 -0.83
N TYR A 289 -3.33 8.08 -0.66
CA TYR A 289 -4.42 7.71 0.25
C TYR A 289 -4.09 7.86 1.74
N LEU A 290 -2.85 7.61 2.17
CA LEU A 290 -2.43 7.74 3.57
C LEU A 290 -2.63 9.16 4.15
N VAL A 291 -2.67 10.18 3.29
CA VAL A 291 -2.62 11.58 3.70
C VAL A 291 -3.98 12.15 4.00
N TYR A 292 -5.04 11.73 3.31
CA TYR A 292 -6.32 12.41 3.40
C TYR A 292 -7.16 12.06 4.63
N ILE A 293 -6.97 10.87 5.21
CA ILE A 293 -7.76 10.44 6.38
C ILE A 293 -7.08 10.88 7.69
N ALA A 294 -5.76 10.79 7.77
CA ALA A 294 -5.02 11.15 8.98
C ALA A 294 -4.83 12.67 9.16
N SER A 295 -4.78 13.45 8.07
CA SER A 295 -4.60 14.91 8.15
C SER A 295 -5.84 15.70 8.56
N GLY A 296 -6.98 15.03 8.79
CA GLY A 296 -8.22 15.57 9.36
C GLY A 296 -8.27 17.09 9.32
N ARG A 297 -8.37 17.68 8.10
CA ARG A 297 -8.48 19.13 7.94
C ARG A 297 -9.73 19.53 8.71
N ARG A 298 -9.52 20.02 9.95
CA ARG A 298 -10.51 20.66 10.79
C ARG A 298 -10.99 21.90 10.03
N GLY A 299 -12.02 21.75 9.19
CA GLY A 299 -12.49 22.86 8.37
C GLY A 299 -13.57 22.60 7.34
N ALA A 300 -14.18 21.41 7.28
CA ALA A 300 -15.26 21.16 6.31
C ALA A 300 -16.35 20.21 6.85
N PHE A 301 -16.77 20.40 8.09
CA PHE A 301 -18.07 19.97 8.59
C PHE A 301 -18.54 21.02 9.61
N GLN A 302 -18.94 22.18 9.09
CA GLN A 302 -19.92 23.09 9.71
C GLN A 302 -20.91 23.48 8.62
#